data_AF-A0A1H8TG40-F1
#
_entry.id   AF-A0A1H8TG40-F1
#
_cell.length_a   1.000
_cell.length_b   1.000
_cell.length_c   1.000
_cell.angle_alpha   90.00
_cell.angle_beta   90.00
_cell.angle_gamma   90.00
#
_symmetry.space_group_name_H-M   'P 1'
#
loop_
_entity.id
_entity.type
_entity.pdbx_description
1 polymer ?
#
loop_
_entity_poly.entity_id
_entity_poly.type
_entity_poly.pdbx_seq_one_letter_code
_entity_poly.pdbx_strand_id
1 'polypeptide(L)'
;MRTSLRHALAAVTTAGSAALLICTLSTGGSAYAVGGPGCLQDTCPTTSTPTPTATDPSVKPSSTAAQPSSGPTVTAAPDPTTPAVSGPPTIRGTFTLGSGAPWAGAAVQLTAVDSVPEDGTAVAPTVVGTATTAADGSWSYTLPATLPSGLQALADANGGVLAVQAEVTGTAPDGTVMSGSDYVDAGVATGAATTDGSAAARQETPDTIQVHPATSTNAITPAVTPDGDPAAQDSSPVPADDAVLPQWQATDGSSTTGYNPDVVGGVNYAGVTPQVATCGVNDRVLATSVQYTTVGEGHAYYDATAAFEYSTTLSSTWGIATSIDGKYWSIKGKISRKTSMGRATGFTGKGPYWAQQFRVPIQYQERDHELLCPNNRIVHNYSIVPIKYLVPAGKPVSAFGSDVSSHDGYNAYSRSNSSYRAVLSRGMYYTVNAGTSVTYSFAVKVFNVELSLDTDFNSNHFQKITAGNGAQEHDIWGAKGPVWSNPGVLYSY
;
A
#
# COMPACT_ATOMS: atom_id res chain seq x y z
N MET A 1 -27.74 -7.87 46.05
CA MET A 1 -28.94 -7.10 45.64
C MET A 1 -28.51 -5.87 44.85
N ARG A 2 -29.37 -5.28 44.03
CA ARG A 2 -29.03 -4.11 43.18
C ARG A 2 -29.10 -2.80 43.96
N THR A 3 -28.08 -1.97 43.87
CA THR A 3 -28.14 -0.54 44.21
C THR A 3 -28.02 0.28 42.92
N SER A 4 -29.02 1.10 42.63
CA SER A 4 -29.00 2.03 41.49
C SER A 4 -28.67 3.43 42.01
N LEU A 5 -27.59 4.03 41.50
CA LEU A 5 -27.29 5.43 41.74
C LEU A 5 -27.67 6.25 40.50
N ARG A 6 -28.69 7.09 40.64
CA ARG A 6 -28.89 8.24 39.75
C ARG A 6 -28.24 9.45 40.40
N HIS A 7 -27.49 10.23 39.64
CA HIS A 7 -27.23 11.64 39.94
C HIS A 7 -27.46 12.45 38.67
N ALA A 8 -28.07 13.62 38.83
CA ALA A 8 -28.22 14.59 37.77
C ALA A 8 -27.01 15.53 37.75
N LEU A 9 -26.76 16.16 36.60
CA LEU A 9 -25.88 17.33 36.53
C LEU A 9 -26.68 18.50 35.94
N ALA A 10 -26.63 19.64 36.61
CA ALA A 10 -27.31 20.86 36.18
C ALA A 10 -26.41 21.71 35.27
N ALA A 11 -27.02 22.57 34.46
CA ALA A 11 -26.28 23.50 33.61
C ALA A 11 -25.63 24.62 34.42
N VAL A 12 -24.50 25.12 33.92
CA VAL A 12 -23.95 26.45 34.27
C VAL A 12 -23.77 27.23 32.98
N THR A 13 -24.48 28.34 32.87
CA THR A 13 -24.33 29.33 31.79
C THR A 13 -23.59 30.55 32.30
N THR A 14 -22.54 30.97 31.61
CA THR A 14 -21.94 32.31 31.72
C THR A 14 -21.75 32.89 30.32
N ALA A 15 -21.81 34.22 30.20
CA ALA A 15 -21.86 34.91 28.92
C ALA A 15 -21.11 36.26 28.97
N GLY A 16 -20.70 36.74 27.80
CA GLY A 16 -19.98 38.00 27.60
C GLY A 16 -18.46 37.85 27.48
N SER A 17 -17.73 38.68 26.72
CA SER A 17 -18.18 39.86 25.95
C SER A 17 -17.24 40.23 24.80
N ALA A 18 -17.85 40.85 23.77
CA ALA A 18 -17.31 41.92 22.90
C ALA A 18 -15.90 41.80 22.28
N ALA A 19 -15.90 41.49 20.98
CA ALA A 19 -15.34 42.29 19.86
C ALA A 19 -13.97 43.01 19.98
N LEU A 20 -13.14 42.81 18.95
CA LEU A 20 -12.52 43.93 18.24
C LEU A 20 -12.46 43.66 16.73
N LEU A 21 -12.79 44.66 15.92
CA LEU A 21 -12.70 44.65 14.46
C LEU A 21 -11.59 45.63 14.04
N ILE A 22 -10.63 45.19 13.23
CA ILE A 22 -9.63 46.07 12.62
C ILE A 22 -9.57 45.79 11.13
N CYS A 23 -10.07 46.74 10.33
CA CYS A 23 -9.71 46.86 8.92
C CYS A 23 -8.54 47.84 8.79
N THR A 24 -7.56 47.51 7.95
CA THR A 24 -6.57 48.48 7.46
C THR A 24 -6.53 48.42 5.94
N LEU A 25 -7.15 49.41 5.28
CA LEU A 25 -6.75 49.76 3.92
C LEU A 25 -5.46 50.59 3.98
N SER A 26 -4.61 50.44 2.99
CA SER A 26 -3.60 51.44 2.62
C SER A 26 -3.72 51.73 1.12
N THR A 27 -3.48 52.97 0.71
CA THR A 27 -3.93 53.53 -0.58
C THR A 27 -2.80 54.13 -1.42
N GLY A 28 -2.98 54.07 -2.74
CA GLY A 28 -2.17 54.70 -3.79
C GLY A 28 -2.38 53.93 -5.11
N GLY A 29 -2.70 54.51 -6.27
CA GLY A 29 -2.52 55.89 -6.76
C GLY A 29 -1.44 55.89 -7.85
N SER A 30 -1.58 56.51 -9.04
CA SER A 30 -2.61 57.42 -9.60
C SER A 30 -2.53 57.35 -11.15
N ALA A 31 -3.64 57.27 -11.90
CA ALA A 31 -4.37 58.38 -12.60
C ALA A 31 -3.88 58.73 -14.05
N TYR A 32 -4.74 59.47 -14.78
CA TYR A 32 -4.64 59.99 -16.17
C TYR A 32 -4.84 59.00 -17.36
N ALA A 33 -5.39 59.37 -18.53
CA ALA A 33 -6.41 60.41 -18.84
C ALA A 33 -7.02 60.29 -20.27
N VAL A 34 -8.35 60.38 -20.32
CA VAL A 34 -9.29 60.93 -21.34
C VAL A 34 -8.74 61.55 -22.64
N GLY A 35 -9.35 61.22 -23.81
CA GLY A 35 -9.30 62.06 -25.03
C GLY A 35 -9.94 61.47 -26.31
N GLY A 36 -10.77 62.25 -27.01
CA GLY A 36 -11.33 62.03 -28.36
C GLY A 36 -11.88 63.36 -28.90
N PRO A 37 -12.77 63.46 -29.94
CA PRO A 37 -13.17 62.50 -30.97
C PRO A 37 -12.96 63.07 -32.41
N GLY A 38 -13.45 62.39 -33.48
CA GLY A 38 -13.51 62.96 -34.84
C GLY A 38 -14.18 62.02 -35.88
N CYS A 39 -14.89 62.59 -36.86
CA CYS A 39 -15.68 61.85 -37.87
C CYS A 39 -15.43 62.37 -39.30
N LEU A 40 -15.59 61.51 -40.33
CA LEU A 40 -16.20 61.82 -41.64
C LEU A 40 -16.43 60.53 -42.47
N GLN A 41 -17.20 60.64 -43.56
CA GLN A 41 -17.73 59.55 -44.44
C GLN A 41 -16.76 59.18 -45.60
N ASP A 42 -16.88 58.07 -46.36
CA ASP A 42 -17.84 56.92 -46.42
C ASP A 42 -17.01 55.63 -46.85
N THR A 43 -17.44 54.48 -47.40
CA THR A 43 -18.67 53.96 -48.07
C THR A 43 -18.97 52.48 -47.71
N CYS A 44 -20.15 51.96 -48.11
CA CYS A 44 -20.58 50.55 -48.07
C CYS A 44 -19.83 49.59 -49.03
N PRO A 45 -20.01 48.23 -48.96
CA PRO A 45 -20.96 47.47 -48.12
C PRO A 45 -20.40 46.28 -47.29
N THR A 46 -21.13 46.00 -46.20
CA THR A 46 -21.27 44.76 -45.40
C THR A 46 -20.53 43.46 -45.78
N THR A 47 -19.69 42.99 -44.86
CA THR A 47 -19.55 41.55 -44.51
C THR A 47 -19.62 41.38 -42.99
N SER A 48 -20.68 40.75 -42.48
CA SER A 48 -20.92 40.60 -41.04
C SER A 48 -20.31 39.31 -40.49
N THR A 49 -19.11 39.39 -39.92
CA THR A 49 -18.51 38.29 -39.14
C THR A 49 -19.25 38.14 -37.80
N PRO A 50 -19.86 36.97 -37.48
CA PRO A 50 -20.48 36.78 -36.18
C PRO A 50 -19.41 36.50 -35.11
N THR A 51 -19.26 37.41 -34.15
CA THR A 51 -18.60 37.13 -32.87
C THR A 51 -19.39 36.04 -32.14
N PRO A 52 -18.74 35.01 -31.55
CA PRO A 52 -19.47 33.93 -30.87
C PRO A 52 -20.17 34.43 -29.60
N THR A 53 -21.49 34.36 -29.59
CA THR A 53 -22.34 34.55 -28.40
C THR A 53 -22.38 33.24 -27.59
N ALA A 54 -22.30 33.32 -26.26
CA ALA A 54 -22.26 32.16 -25.38
C ALA A 54 -23.65 31.56 -25.10
N THR A 55 -23.89 30.35 -25.62
CA THR A 55 -25.02 29.43 -25.35
C THR A 55 -24.59 28.02 -25.81
N ASP A 56 -24.90 26.90 -25.16
CA ASP A 56 -25.47 26.58 -23.84
C ASP A 56 -25.02 25.13 -23.54
N PRO A 57 -24.50 24.79 -22.35
CA PRO A 57 -23.97 23.44 -22.08
C PRO A 57 -25.02 22.32 -21.92
N SER A 58 -26.32 22.61 -22.04
CA SER A 58 -27.40 21.71 -21.54
C SER A 58 -28.25 20.97 -22.60
N VAL A 59 -27.86 20.91 -23.88
CA VAL A 59 -28.60 20.14 -24.92
C VAL A 59 -27.83 18.94 -25.46
N LYS A 60 -28.27 17.74 -25.09
CA LYS A 60 -27.76 16.44 -25.58
C LYS A 60 -28.46 16.03 -26.89
N PRO A 61 -27.73 15.65 -27.97
CA PRO A 61 -28.31 14.92 -29.09
C PRO A 61 -28.76 13.52 -28.67
N SER A 62 -30.02 13.17 -28.93
CA SER A 62 -30.58 11.85 -28.60
C SER A 62 -30.26 10.81 -29.69
N SER A 63 -29.15 10.10 -29.57
CA SER A 63 -28.82 8.97 -30.45
C SER A 63 -29.54 7.68 -30.00
N THR A 64 -30.69 7.37 -30.62
CA THR A 64 -31.28 6.03 -30.58
C THR A 64 -30.53 5.09 -31.54
N ALA A 65 -29.32 4.70 -31.14
CA ALA A 65 -28.56 3.60 -31.73
C ALA A 65 -27.90 2.82 -30.60
N ALA A 66 -28.16 1.52 -30.50
CA ALA A 66 -27.50 0.67 -29.51
C ALA A 66 -26.01 0.55 -29.86
N GLN A 67 -25.13 0.73 -28.88
CA GLN A 67 -23.71 0.42 -29.07
C GLN A 67 -23.55 -1.10 -29.30
N PRO A 68 -22.82 -1.55 -30.34
CA PRO A 68 -22.49 -2.95 -30.49
C PRO A 68 -21.47 -3.36 -29.42
N SER A 69 -21.95 -3.94 -28.32
CA SER A 69 -21.13 -4.37 -27.19
C SER A 69 -20.39 -5.69 -27.48
N SER A 70 -19.36 -5.61 -28.32
CA SER A 70 -18.36 -6.66 -28.49
C SER A 70 -17.03 -6.07 -28.97
N GLY A 71 -16.17 -5.68 -28.02
CA GLY A 71 -14.73 -5.76 -28.29
C GLY A 71 -14.35 -7.21 -28.62
N PRO A 72 -13.27 -7.46 -29.36
CA PRO A 72 -12.89 -8.83 -29.71
C PRO A 72 -12.70 -9.66 -28.44
N THR A 73 -13.42 -10.78 -28.34
CA THR A 73 -13.16 -11.78 -27.29
C THR A 73 -11.73 -12.25 -27.47
N VAL A 74 -10.84 -11.78 -26.60
CA VAL A 74 -9.46 -12.22 -26.57
C VAL A 74 -9.51 -13.69 -26.16
N THR A 75 -9.23 -14.61 -27.10
CA THR A 75 -8.79 -15.95 -26.69
C THR A 75 -7.56 -15.72 -25.83
N ALA A 76 -7.67 -16.01 -24.53
CA ALA A 76 -6.58 -15.75 -23.60
C ALA A 76 -5.29 -16.36 -24.16
N ALA A 77 -4.18 -15.63 -24.04
CA ALA A 77 -2.89 -16.29 -24.04
C ALA A 77 -2.99 -17.42 -23.00
N PRO A 78 -2.51 -18.65 -23.30
CA PRO A 78 -2.62 -19.76 -22.35
C PRO A 78 -2.04 -19.29 -21.02
N ASP A 79 -2.84 -19.39 -19.95
CA ASP A 79 -2.47 -18.85 -18.64
C ASP A 79 -1.03 -19.26 -18.29
N PRO A 80 -0.20 -18.34 -17.79
CA PRO A 80 1.18 -18.65 -17.43
C PRO A 80 1.15 -19.78 -16.40
N THR A 81 1.49 -21.00 -16.82
CA THR A 81 1.25 -22.19 -16.01
C THR A 81 2.13 -22.15 -14.77
N THR A 82 1.53 -21.80 -13.62
CA THR A 82 2.21 -21.72 -12.33
C THR A 82 3.03 -22.98 -12.09
N PRO A 83 4.37 -22.90 -11.99
CA PRO A 83 5.19 -24.09 -11.82
C PRO A 83 4.81 -24.83 -10.53
N ALA A 84 4.28 -26.05 -10.66
CA ALA A 84 3.75 -26.80 -9.53
C ALA A 84 4.85 -27.07 -8.49
N VAL A 85 4.72 -26.48 -7.30
CA VAL A 85 5.70 -26.61 -6.21
C VAL A 85 5.44 -27.88 -5.41
N SER A 86 6.49 -28.50 -4.87
CA SER A 86 6.40 -29.79 -4.17
C SER A 86 7.21 -29.82 -2.88
N GLY A 87 6.90 -30.78 -2.00
CA GLY A 87 7.48 -30.86 -0.66
C GLY A 87 7.01 -29.74 0.29
N PRO A 88 7.37 -29.81 1.58
CA PRO A 88 6.98 -28.79 2.55
C PRO A 88 7.71 -27.45 2.29
N PRO A 89 7.12 -26.29 2.60
CA PRO A 89 7.79 -25.00 2.43
C PRO A 89 8.84 -24.76 3.54
N THR A 90 9.89 -23.99 3.21
CA THR A 90 10.92 -23.55 4.17
C THR A 90 10.98 -22.03 4.19
N ILE A 91 10.50 -21.42 5.28
CA ILE A 91 10.63 -19.97 5.55
C ILE A 91 12.00 -19.68 6.18
N ARG A 92 12.51 -18.46 5.95
CA ARG A 92 13.90 -18.06 6.25
C ARG A 92 13.99 -16.55 6.45
N GLY A 93 14.97 -16.12 7.24
CA GLY A 93 15.34 -14.71 7.42
C GLY A 93 16.69 -14.59 8.11
N THR A 94 17.11 -13.38 8.46
CA THR A 94 18.36 -13.11 9.18
C THR A 94 18.14 -12.06 10.27
N PHE A 95 18.58 -12.34 11.50
CA PHE A 95 18.55 -11.38 12.61
C PHE A 95 19.93 -10.81 12.92
N THR A 96 20.00 -9.49 12.97
CA THR A 96 21.21 -8.71 13.27
C THR A 96 20.96 -7.75 14.42
N LEU A 97 22.03 -7.35 15.11
CA LEU A 97 22.00 -6.24 16.05
C LEU A 97 21.91 -4.90 15.30
N GLY A 98 21.59 -3.80 15.99
CA GLY A 98 21.58 -2.45 15.38
C GLY A 98 22.89 -2.03 14.71
N SER A 99 24.02 -2.62 15.11
CA SER A 99 25.34 -2.48 14.48
C SER A 99 25.53 -3.25 13.17
N GLY A 100 24.54 -4.04 12.74
CA GLY A 100 24.61 -4.94 11.59
C GLY A 100 25.36 -6.26 11.85
N ALA A 101 25.89 -6.45 13.07
CA ALA A 101 26.52 -7.72 13.47
C ALA A 101 25.46 -8.84 13.60
N PRO A 102 25.77 -10.09 13.23
CA PRO A 102 24.82 -11.21 13.34
C PRO A 102 24.51 -11.55 14.80
N TRP A 103 23.23 -11.76 15.13
CA TRP A 103 22.86 -12.27 16.45
C TRP A 103 22.72 -13.80 16.40
N ALA A 104 23.81 -14.51 16.65
CA ALA A 104 23.86 -15.96 16.66
C ALA A 104 23.27 -16.58 17.95
N GLY A 105 22.64 -17.75 17.82
CA GLY A 105 22.10 -18.53 18.93
C GLY A 105 20.77 -18.03 19.50
N ALA A 106 20.16 -16.99 18.94
CA ALA A 106 18.87 -16.47 19.36
C ALA A 106 17.74 -17.48 19.06
N ALA A 107 16.80 -17.62 19.99
CA ALA A 107 15.60 -18.42 19.78
C ALA A 107 14.59 -17.63 18.95
N VAL A 108 14.21 -18.18 17.79
CA VAL A 108 13.18 -17.61 16.91
C VAL A 108 11.86 -18.32 17.19
N GLN A 109 10.84 -17.59 17.61
CA GLN A 109 9.47 -18.09 17.73
C GLN A 109 8.68 -17.74 16.46
N LEU A 110 7.91 -18.70 15.93
CA LEU A 110 7.16 -18.55 14.68
C LEU A 110 5.66 -18.63 14.97
N THR A 111 4.89 -17.61 14.61
CA THR A 111 3.47 -17.47 14.92
C THR A 111 2.65 -17.08 13.67
N ALA A 112 1.41 -17.55 13.59
CA ALA A 112 0.54 -17.27 12.45
C ALA A 112 -0.15 -15.90 12.60
N VAL A 113 0.12 -14.99 11.65
CA VAL A 113 -0.35 -13.60 11.68
C VAL A 113 -1.89 -13.52 11.76
N ASP A 114 -2.59 -14.43 11.09
CA ASP A 114 -4.06 -14.38 10.97
C ASP A 114 -4.82 -15.08 12.11
N SER A 115 -4.15 -15.33 13.24
CA SER A 115 -4.77 -15.98 14.41
C SER A 115 -5.35 -15.01 15.47
N VAL A 116 -5.32 -13.70 15.22
CA VAL A 116 -5.74 -12.64 16.17
C VAL A 116 -7.18 -12.18 15.90
N PRO A 117 -8.10 -12.20 16.89
CA PRO A 117 -9.49 -11.74 16.73
C PRO A 117 -9.65 -10.25 16.41
N GLU A 118 -10.62 -9.90 15.55
CA GLU A 118 -10.96 -8.50 15.21
C GLU A 118 -11.69 -7.74 16.35
N ASP A 119 -12.05 -8.42 17.45
CA ASP A 119 -12.81 -7.84 18.58
C ASP A 119 -11.94 -7.18 19.67
N GLY A 120 -10.61 -7.21 19.51
CA GLY A 120 -9.65 -6.63 20.46
C GLY A 120 -9.33 -7.52 21.67
N THR A 121 -9.84 -8.76 21.72
CA THR A 121 -9.45 -9.74 22.74
C THR A 121 -7.97 -10.10 22.59
N ALA A 122 -7.20 -9.98 23.69
CA ALA A 122 -5.82 -10.44 23.73
C ALA A 122 -5.75 -11.98 23.74
N VAL A 123 -4.95 -12.55 22.84
CA VAL A 123 -4.76 -14.00 22.70
C VAL A 123 -3.28 -14.34 22.55
N ALA A 124 -2.86 -15.51 23.01
CA ALA A 124 -1.58 -16.07 22.60
C ALA A 124 -1.69 -16.49 21.12
N PRO A 125 -0.89 -15.93 20.19
CA PRO A 125 -1.01 -16.24 18.77
C PRO A 125 -0.62 -17.70 18.47
N THR A 126 -1.18 -18.27 17.41
CA THR A 126 -0.99 -19.70 17.11
C THR A 126 0.45 -19.98 16.67
N VAL A 127 1.18 -20.75 17.47
CA VAL A 127 2.57 -21.14 17.18
C VAL A 127 2.63 -22.07 15.96
N VAL A 128 3.41 -21.68 14.97
CA VAL A 128 3.77 -22.45 13.77
C VAL A 128 4.98 -23.35 14.06
N GLY A 129 5.95 -22.86 14.84
CA GLY A 129 7.15 -23.59 15.20
C GLY A 129 8.19 -22.73 15.91
N THR A 130 9.42 -23.22 15.96
CA THR A 130 10.58 -22.49 16.50
C THR A 130 11.84 -22.82 15.69
N ALA A 131 12.79 -21.88 15.65
CA ALA A 131 14.12 -22.06 15.08
C ALA A 131 15.19 -21.44 16.00
N THR A 132 16.45 -21.55 15.61
CA THR A 132 17.58 -20.88 16.26
C THR A 132 18.46 -20.24 15.19
N THR A 133 18.95 -19.02 15.44
CA THR A 133 19.84 -18.34 14.49
C THR A 133 21.23 -19.00 14.47
N ALA A 134 21.78 -19.15 13.26
CA ALA A 134 23.12 -19.66 13.02
C ALA A 134 24.20 -18.60 13.31
N ALA A 135 25.47 -18.95 13.10
CA ALA A 135 26.62 -18.08 13.39
C ALA A 135 26.64 -16.76 12.58
N ASP A 136 25.95 -16.73 11.44
CA ASP A 136 25.74 -15.57 10.57
C ASP A 136 24.40 -14.85 10.83
N GLY A 137 23.68 -15.21 11.89
CA GLY A 137 22.37 -14.64 12.24
C GLY A 137 21.21 -15.17 11.40
N SER A 138 21.48 -15.99 10.39
CA SER A 138 20.44 -16.57 9.54
C SER A 138 19.62 -17.61 10.31
N TRP A 139 18.34 -17.73 9.98
CA TRP A 139 17.46 -18.76 10.51
C TRP A 139 16.64 -19.38 9.38
N SER A 140 16.18 -20.61 9.58
CA SER A 140 15.23 -21.26 8.68
C SER A 140 14.34 -22.24 9.43
N TYR A 141 13.12 -22.41 8.94
CA TYR A 141 12.17 -23.39 9.45
C TYR A 141 11.41 -24.04 8.29
N THR A 142 11.47 -25.36 8.22
CA THR A 142 10.68 -26.15 7.26
C THR A 142 9.42 -26.61 7.95
N LEU A 143 8.26 -26.20 7.41
CA LEU A 143 6.96 -26.57 7.95
C LEU A 143 6.73 -28.09 7.81
N PRO A 144 5.90 -28.73 8.66
CA PRO A 144 5.58 -30.14 8.50
C PRO A 144 4.81 -30.40 7.19
N ALA A 145 4.97 -31.60 6.63
CA ALA A 145 4.31 -32.01 5.38
C ALA A 145 2.77 -32.01 5.43
N THR A 146 2.21 -32.04 6.64
CA THR A 146 0.79 -31.82 6.92
C THR A 146 0.71 -30.81 8.05
N LEU A 147 0.02 -29.68 7.84
CA LEU A 147 -0.16 -28.67 8.88
C LEU A 147 -1.24 -29.09 9.90
N PRO A 148 -1.18 -28.60 11.15
CA PRO A 148 -2.34 -28.53 12.04
C PRO A 148 -3.52 -27.86 11.34
N SER A 149 -4.73 -28.37 11.53
CA SER A 149 -5.92 -27.94 10.77
C SER A 149 -6.24 -26.44 10.86
N GLY A 150 -5.95 -25.80 11.99
CA GLY A 150 -6.07 -24.34 12.13
C GLY A 150 -5.11 -23.58 11.22
N LEU A 151 -3.84 -23.98 11.15
CA LEU A 151 -2.83 -23.37 10.28
C LEU A 151 -3.12 -23.66 8.79
N GLN A 152 -3.64 -24.85 8.47
CA GLN A 152 -4.11 -25.16 7.12
C GLN A 152 -5.28 -24.24 6.72
N ALA A 153 -6.27 -24.05 7.59
CA ALA A 153 -7.42 -23.19 7.30
C ALA A 153 -7.03 -21.71 7.08
N LEU A 154 -6.03 -21.20 7.81
CA LEU A 154 -5.48 -19.85 7.56
C LEU A 154 -4.78 -19.78 6.19
N ALA A 155 -3.97 -20.79 5.85
CA ALA A 155 -3.31 -20.87 4.55
C ALA A 155 -4.31 -20.94 3.39
N ASP A 156 -5.34 -21.79 3.52
CA ASP A 156 -6.39 -21.99 2.51
C ASP A 156 -7.22 -20.71 2.30
N ALA A 157 -7.54 -19.99 3.38
CA ALA A 157 -8.25 -18.71 3.33
C ALA A 157 -7.42 -17.61 2.62
N ASN A 158 -6.09 -17.65 2.75
CA ASN A 158 -5.15 -16.75 2.08
C ASN A 158 -4.54 -17.38 0.80
N GLY A 159 -5.34 -18.15 0.05
CA GLY A 159 -4.98 -18.59 -1.30
C GLY A 159 -3.82 -19.59 -1.35
N GLY A 160 -3.61 -20.39 -0.30
CA GLY A 160 -2.53 -21.37 -0.19
C GLY A 160 -1.24 -20.83 0.44
N VAL A 161 -1.28 -19.64 1.06
CA VAL A 161 -0.13 -18.95 1.65
C VAL A 161 -0.37 -18.68 3.14
N LEU A 162 0.47 -19.25 4.02
CA LEU A 162 0.41 -18.95 5.46
C LEU A 162 1.37 -17.79 5.78
N ALA A 163 0.83 -16.65 6.19
CA ALA A 163 1.61 -15.53 6.69
C ALA A 163 2.13 -15.82 8.11
N VAL A 164 3.44 -15.70 8.31
CA VAL A 164 4.13 -16.03 9.57
C VAL A 164 4.94 -14.84 10.08
N GLN A 165 4.72 -14.48 11.33
CA GLN A 165 5.61 -13.61 12.09
C GLN A 165 6.72 -14.48 12.70
N ALA A 166 7.97 -14.08 12.49
CA ALA A 166 9.13 -14.66 13.14
C ALA A 166 9.71 -13.66 14.12
N GLU A 167 9.79 -14.01 15.39
CA GLU A 167 10.23 -13.09 16.44
C GLU A 167 11.42 -13.64 17.22
N VAL A 168 12.39 -12.78 17.46
CA VAL A 168 13.48 -13.00 18.43
C VAL A 168 13.34 -12.06 19.61
N THR A 169 13.51 -12.61 20.81
CA THR A 169 13.57 -11.84 22.07
C THR A 169 14.83 -12.17 22.85
N GLY A 170 15.27 -11.22 23.68
CA GLY A 170 16.51 -11.31 24.43
C GLY A 170 16.62 -10.21 25.46
N THR A 171 17.69 -10.21 26.24
CA THR A 171 17.88 -9.26 27.34
C THR A 171 19.33 -8.78 27.41
N ALA A 172 19.51 -7.46 27.33
CA ALA A 172 20.79 -6.79 27.55
C ALA A 172 21.25 -6.91 29.02
N PRO A 173 22.54 -6.71 29.34
CA PRO A 173 23.08 -6.94 30.69
C PRO A 173 22.48 -6.09 31.81
N ASP A 174 21.82 -4.98 31.47
CA ASP A 174 21.08 -4.09 32.37
C ASP A 174 19.62 -4.54 32.62
N GLY A 175 19.15 -5.57 31.92
CA GLY A 175 17.77 -6.04 31.93
C GLY A 175 16.89 -5.45 30.83
N THR A 176 17.43 -4.66 29.89
CA THR A 176 16.67 -4.11 28.76
C THR A 176 16.31 -5.19 27.74
N VAL A 177 15.01 -5.31 27.43
CA VAL A 177 14.53 -6.29 26.44
C VAL A 177 14.96 -5.83 25.05
N MET A 178 15.49 -6.75 24.27
CA MET A 178 15.91 -6.55 22.88
C MET A 178 15.03 -7.46 22.01
N SER A 179 14.42 -6.92 20.96
CA SER A 179 13.46 -7.64 20.12
C SER A 179 13.54 -7.25 18.66
N GLY A 180 13.21 -8.20 17.78
CA GLY A 180 12.97 -7.94 16.38
C GLY A 180 11.94 -8.93 15.83
N SER A 181 11.02 -8.41 15.04
CA SER A 181 9.96 -9.18 14.39
C SER A 181 10.16 -9.07 12.88
N ASP A 182 10.15 -10.21 12.22
CA ASP A 182 10.22 -10.42 10.77
C ASP A 182 8.89 -10.99 10.28
N TYR A 183 8.52 -10.73 9.04
CA TYR A 183 7.25 -11.15 8.45
C TYR A 183 7.52 -11.80 7.11
N VAL A 184 7.08 -13.06 6.96
CA VAL A 184 7.41 -13.92 5.81
C VAL A 184 6.24 -14.84 5.45
N ASP A 185 6.16 -15.24 4.18
CA ASP A 185 5.12 -16.16 3.70
C ASP A 185 5.62 -17.60 3.55
N ALA A 186 4.81 -18.57 4.00
CA ALA A 186 4.98 -19.97 3.67
C ALA A 186 4.02 -20.40 2.56
N GLY A 187 4.54 -20.73 1.39
CA GLY A 187 3.74 -21.30 0.28
C GLY A 187 3.31 -22.75 0.59
N VAL A 188 2.17 -22.92 1.26
CA VAL A 188 1.66 -24.22 1.72
C VAL A 188 1.11 -25.07 0.58
N ALA A 189 0.33 -24.48 -0.32
CA ALA A 189 -0.33 -25.24 -1.38
C ALA A 189 0.66 -25.76 -2.43
N THR A 190 0.51 -27.04 -2.81
CA THR A 190 1.50 -27.82 -3.57
C THR A 190 0.85 -28.74 -4.61
N GLY A 191 1.66 -29.22 -5.56
CA GLY A 191 1.21 -30.12 -6.62
C GLY A 191 0.07 -29.50 -7.43
N ALA A 192 -1.00 -30.26 -7.63
CA ALA A 192 -2.20 -29.80 -8.34
C ALA A 192 -3.01 -28.71 -7.60
N ALA A 193 -2.66 -28.38 -6.36
CA ALA A 193 -3.26 -27.28 -5.61
C ALA A 193 -2.38 -26.00 -5.58
N THR A 194 -1.21 -26.01 -6.25
CA THR A 194 -0.32 -24.84 -6.30
C THR A 194 -1.05 -23.61 -6.83
N THR A 195 -0.87 -22.47 -6.16
CA THR A 195 -1.37 -21.15 -6.59
C THR A 195 -0.19 -20.24 -6.92
N ASP A 196 -0.42 -19.15 -7.66
CA ASP A 196 0.63 -18.15 -7.91
C ASP A 196 1.23 -17.62 -6.60
N GLY A 197 0.39 -17.43 -5.57
CA GLY A 197 0.82 -17.09 -4.22
C GLY A 197 1.74 -18.13 -3.60
N SER A 198 1.36 -19.42 -3.62
CA SER A 198 2.18 -20.48 -3.00
C SER A 198 3.46 -20.79 -3.78
N ALA A 199 3.51 -20.46 -5.07
CA ALA A 199 4.72 -20.51 -5.89
C ALA A 199 5.62 -19.28 -5.68
N ALA A 200 5.06 -18.08 -5.54
CA ALA A 200 5.80 -16.85 -5.27
C ALA A 200 6.46 -16.86 -3.88
N ALA A 201 5.70 -17.24 -2.83
CA ALA A 201 6.18 -17.38 -1.45
C ALA A 201 7.34 -18.39 -1.29
N ARG A 202 7.58 -19.26 -2.28
CA ARG A 202 8.72 -20.21 -2.30
C ARG A 202 9.94 -19.70 -3.06
N GLN A 203 9.84 -18.52 -3.68
CA GLN A 203 10.90 -17.84 -4.41
C GLN A 203 11.36 -16.56 -3.70
N GLU A 204 10.74 -16.18 -2.58
CA GLU A 204 11.14 -15.01 -1.81
C GLU A 204 12.58 -15.12 -1.29
N THR A 205 13.31 -14.01 -1.42
CA THR A 205 14.63 -13.82 -0.83
C THR A 205 14.51 -13.60 0.68
N PRO A 206 15.30 -14.26 1.53
CA PRO A 206 15.26 -14.03 2.98
C PRO A 206 15.57 -12.58 3.34
N ASP A 207 14.71 -11.94 4.12
CA ASP A 207 14.93 -10.58 4.60
C ASP A 207 15.97 -10.54 5.74
N THR A 208 16.47 -9.34 6.05
CA THR A 208 17.44 -9.11 7.13
C THR A 208 16.92 -8.05 8.09
N ILE A 209 16.58 -8.47 9.30
CA ILE A 209 15.95 -7.64 10.32
C ILE A 209 16.96 -7.23 11.39
N GLN A 210 17.01 -5.93 11.68
CA GLN A 210 17.71 -5.41 12.84
C GLN A 210 16.82 -5.50 14.09
N VAL A 211 17.44 -5.98 15.17
CA VAL A 211 16.91 -6.09 16.53
C VAL A 211 17.28 -4.85 17.32
N HIS A 212 16.29 -4.28 18.02
CA HIS A 212 16.40 -3.04 18.76
C HIS A 212 15.89 -3.21 20.20
N PRO A 213 16.27 -2.33 21.14
CA PRO A 213 15.70 -2.32 22.49
C PRO A 213 14.19 -1.99 22.46
N ALA A 214 13.37 -2.83 23.08
CA ALA A 214 11.94 -2.57 23.27
C ALA A 214 11.76 -1.50 24.35
N THR A 215 11.13 -0.37 23.99
CA THR A 215 11.05 0.81 24.87
C THR A 215 9.66 1.06 25.45
N SER A 216 8.60 0.60 24.76
CA SER A 216 7.23 0.75 25.23
C SER A 216 7.00 -0.15 26.45
N THR A 217 6.82 0.46 27.64
CA THR A 217 6.45 -0.23 28.89
C THR A 217 4.98 -0.06 29.27
N ASN A 218 4.21 0.62 28.42
CA ASN A 218 2.76 0.80 28.53
C ASN A 218 2.15 0.51 27.16
N ALA A 219 1.03 -0.20 27.11
CA ALA A 219 0.25 -0.31 25.90
C ALA A 219 -0.26 1.07 25.45
N ILE A 220 -0.05 1.42 24.18
CA ILE A 220 -0.61 2.62 23.58
C ILE A 220 -2.07 2.35 23.21
N THR A 221 -2.97 3.22 23.71
CA THR A 221 -4.32 3.35 23.18
C THR A 221 -4.24 4.19 21.90
N PRO A 222 -4.67 3.68 20.73
CA PRO A 222 -4.63 4.46 19.50
C PRO A 222 -5.43 5.75 19.60
N ALA A 223 -4.94 6.79 18.94
CA ALA A 223 -5.83 7.85 18.50
C ALA A 223 -6.80 7.25 17.48
N VAL A 224 -8.11 7.32 17.74
CA VAL A 224 -9.14 6.92 16.77
C VAL A 224 -9.17 7.96 15.66
N THR A 225 -8.26 7.82 14.70
CA THR A 225 -8.21 8.63 13.48
C THR A 225 -9.48 8.37 12.68
N PRO A 226 -10.34 9.39 12.45
CA PRO A 226 -11.51 9.23 11.58
C PRO A 226 -11.08 8.81 10.18
N ASP A 227 -11.94 8.07 9.46
CA ASP A 227 -11.69 7.73 8.05
C ASP A 227 -11.34 9.00 7.26
N GLY A 228 -10.09 9.07 6.82
CA GLY A 228 -9.55 10.24 6.13
C GLY A 228 -10.30 10.55 4.83
N ASP A 229 -10.26 11.82 4.43
CA ASP A 229 -10.60 12.18 3.06
C ASP A 229 -9.59 11.49 2.13
N PRO A 230 -10.00 10.66 1.14
CA PRO A 230 -9.06 10.06 0.19
C PRO A 230 -8.26 11.10 -0.62
N ALA A 231 -8.69 12.37 -0.67
CA ALA A 231 -7.93 13.48 -1.21
C ALA A 231 -6.78 13.99 -0.30
N ALA A 232 -6.68 13.52 0.94
CA ALA A 232 -5.53 13.80 1.83
C ALA A 232 -4.34 12.84 1.60
N GLN A 233 -4.54 11.81 0.77
CA GLN A 233 -3.55 10.78 0.41
C GLN A 233 -2.93 11.15 -0.97
N ASP A 234 -2.38 12.36 -1.05
CA ASP A 234 -1.95 13.02 -2.30
C ASP A 234 -0.47 13.43 -2.31
N SER A 235 0.33 12.88 -1.39
CA SER A 235 1.77 12.70 -1.62
C SER A 235 1.95 11.64 -2.71
N SER A 236 2.10 12.09 -3.97
CA SER A 236 2.13 11.24 -5.18
C SER A 236 2.91 9.93 -5.00
N PRO A 237 2.22 8.77 -4.97
CA PRO A 237 2.88 7.48 -4.89
C PRO A 237 3.50 7.13 -6.25
N VAL A 238 4.75 7.53 -6.47
CA VAL A 238 5.47 7.16 -7.68
C VAL A 238 5.87 5.67 -7.60
N PRO A 239 5.86 4.91 -8.72
CA PRO A 239 6.49 3.60 -8.78
C PRO A 239 7.91 3.64 -8.21
N ALA A 240 8.28 2.64 -7.41
CA ALA A 240 9.34 2.75 -6.39
C ALA A 240 10.75 3.16 -6.86
N ASP A 241 10.99 3.12 -8.17
CA ASP A 241 12.27 3.46 -8.80
C ASP A 241 12.57 4.98 -8.71
N ASP A 242 11.52 5.80 -8.53
CA ASP A 242 11.60 7.27 -8.36
C ASP A 242 11.54 7.74 -6.89
N ALA A 243 11.12 6.89 -5.94
CA ALA A 243 10.95 7.30 -4.53
C ALA A 243 11.12 6.16 -3.51
N VAL A 244 12.06 6.34 -2.57
CA VAL A 244 12.36 5.39 -1.48
C VAL A 244 11.65 5.82 -0.20
N LEU A 245 10.93 4.90 0.44
CA LEU A 245 10.35 5.09 1.78
C LEU A 245 11.44 5.42 2.82
N PRO A 246 11.20 6.36 3.75
CA PRO A 246 12.14 6.59 4.85
C PRO A 246 12.19 5.37 5.77
N GLN A 247 13.40 4.98 6.19
CA GLN A 247 13.65 3.83 7.08
C GLN A 247 12.82 3.90 8.38
N TRP A 248 12.55 5.12 8.86
CA TRP A 248 11.71 5.39 10.03
C TRP A 248 10.73 6.54 9.74
N GLN A 249 9.48 6.35 10.15
CA GLN A 249 8.36 7.29 10.03
C GLN A 249 7.82 7.67 11.42
N ALA A 250 7.28 8.87 11.59
CA ALA A 250 6.69 9.34 12.84
C ALA A 250 5.16 9.52 12.71
N THR A 251 4.39 9.03 13.68
CA THR A 251 2.91 9.09 13.68
C THR A 251 2.32 10.50 13.74
N ASP A 252 3.12 11.50 14.13
CA ASP A 252 2.75 12.92 14.22
C ASP A 252 3.15 13.73 12.97
N GLY A 253 3.78 13.11 11.96
CA GLY A 253 4.30 13.79 10.77
C GLY A 253 5.55 14.65 11.03
N SER A 254 6.17 14.54 12.20
CA SER A 254 7.45 15.22 12.49
C SER A 254 8.62 14.55 11.77
N SER A 255 9.73 15.27 11.64
CA SER A 255 10.94 14.74 10.99
C SER A 255 11.59 13.65 11.83
N THR A 256 11.84 12.49 11.21
CA THR A 256 12.62 11.37 11.77
C THR A 256 14.13 11.54 11.59
N THR A 257 14.61 12.67 11.05
CA THR A 257 16.03 12.95 10.86
C THR A 257 16.77 12.92 12.20
N GLY A 258 17.64 11.92 12.38
CA GLY A 258 18.42 11.73 13.61
C GLY A 258 17.75 10.83 14.66
N TYR A 259 16.58 10.25 14.38
CA TYR A 259 16.08 9.14 15.19
C TYR A 259 17.05 7.95 15.12
N ASN A 260 17.29 7.31 16.27
CA ASN A 260 18.10 6.11 16.37
C ASN A 260 17.37 5.11 17.28
N PRO A 261 16.87 3.98 16.75
CA PRO A 261 16.10 2.99 17.52
C PRO A 261 16.94 2.29 18.61
N ASP A 262 18.27 2.33 18.49
CA ASP A 262 19.18 1.70 19.44
C ASP A 262 19.59 2.62 20.59
N VAL A 263 19.11 3.87 20.67
CA VAL A 263 19.48 4.83 21.73
C VAL A 263 18.31 5.08 22.68
N VAL A 264 18.37 4.51 23.88
CA VAL A 264 17.29 4.55 24.88
C VAL A 264 17.84 5.08 26.19
N GLY A 265 17.22 6.15 26.72
CA GLY A 265 17.67 6.82 27.94
C GLY A 265 19.09 7.41 27.88
N GLY A 266 19.66 7.57 26.66
CA GLY A 266 21.05 7.97 26.44
C GLY A 266 22.05 6.82 26.38
N VAL A 267 21.62 5.57 26.58
CA VAL A 267 22.44 4.36 26.39
C VAL A 267 22.26 3.85 24.95
N ASN A 268 23.35 3.43 24.29
CA ASN A 268 23.34 2.89 22.94
C ASN A 268 23.49 1.36 22.96
N TYR A 269 22.51 0.65 22.40
CA TYR A 269 22.39 -0.81 22.39
C TYR A 269 22.82 -1.46 21.06
N ALA A 270 23.21 -0.70 20.04
CA ALA A 270 23.48 -1.22 18.69
C ALA A 270 24.55 -2.33 18.67
N GLY A 271 25.55 -2.25 19.54
CA GLY A 271 26.62 -3.25 19.72
C GLY A 271 26.39 -4.24 20.87
N VAL A 272 25.22 -4.24 21.52
CA VAL A 272 24.94 -5.09 22.68
C VAL A 272 24.37 -6.41 22.21
N THR A 273 25.15 -7.49 22.30
CA THR A 273 24.66 -8.86 22.14
C THR A 273 23.74 -9.21 23.32
N PRO A 274 22.42 -9.41 23.10
CA PRO A 274 21.51 -9.76 24.18
C PRO A 274 21.74 -11.20 24.63
N GLN A 275 21.57 -11.47 25.92
CA GLN A 275 21.40 -12.84 26.39
C GLN A 275 20.08 -13.39 25.85
N VAL A 276 20.09 -14.65 25.40
CA VAL A 276 18.90 -15.29 24.83
C VAL A 276 17.85 -15.47 25.94
N ALA A 277 16.66 -14.94 25.68
CA ALA A 277 15.49 -15.09 26.52
C ALA A 277 14.31 -15.49 25.63
N THR A 278 13.23 -15.97 26.24
CA THR A 278 11.96 -16.18 25.52
C THR A 278 10.89 -15.48 26.32
N CYS A 279 10.24 -14.49 25.72
CA CYS A 279 9.06 -13.85 26.28
C CYS A 279 7.81 -14.61 25.85
N GLY A 280 6.78 -14.65 26.69
CA GLY A 280 5.44 -15.01 26.24
C GLY A 280 4.87 -13.87 25.40
N VAL A 281 4.10 -14.18 24.35
CA VAL A 281 3.49 -13.19 23.46
C VAL A 281 1.97 -13.24 23.61
N ASN A 282 1.33 -12.09 23.86
CA ASN A 282 -0.11 -11.91 23.69
C ASN A 282 -0.37 -10.84 22.61
N ASP A 283 -1.09 -11.21 21.56
CA ASP A 283 -1.48 -10.32 20.47
C ASP A 283 -2.90 -9.78 20.68
N ARG A 284 -3.13 -8.51 20.38
CA ARG A 284 -4.48 -7.93 20.21
C ARG A 284 -4.54 -6.92 19.08
N VAL A 285 -5.73 -6.77 18.49
CA VAL A 285 -6.07 -5.63 17.64
C VAL A 285 -6.33 -4.42 18.52
N LEU A 286 -5.62 -3.32 18.28
CA LEU A 286 -5.83 -2.04 18.95
C LEU A 286 -6.82 -1.15 18.17
N ALA A 287 -6.66 -1.07 16.85
CA ALA A 287 -7.50 -0.30 15.96
C ALA A 287 -7.69 -1.00 14.61
N THR A 288 -8.70 -0.57 13.86
CA THR A 288 -9.03 -1.06 12.53
C THR A 288 -9.49 0.11 11.67
N SER A 289 -9.00 0.20 10.43
CA SER A 289 -9.41 1.23 9.47
C SER A 289 -9.49 0.61 8.08
N VAL A 290 -10.30 1.19 7.19
CA VAL A 290 -10.34 0.82 5.77
C VAL A 290 -9.80 1.98 4.94
N GLN A 291 -8.76 1.72 4.15
CA GLN A 291 -8.09 2.73 3.33
C GLN A 291 -8.06 2.33 1.86
N TYR A 292 -8.08 3.34 0.98
CA TYR A 292 -8.03 3.15 -0.46
C TYR A 292 -6.57 3.02 -0.92
N THR A 293 -6.15 1.77 -1.10
CA THR A 293 -4.77 1.40 -1.42
C THR A 293 -4.56 1.36 -2.93
N THR A 294 -3.56 2.07 -3.45
CA THR A 294 -3.15 1.98 -4.86
C THR A 294 -2.63 0.58 -5.16
N VAL A 295 -3.26 -0.10 -6.14
CA VAL A 295 -2.89 -1.45 -6.61
C VAL A 295 -2.46 -1.47 -8.08
N GLY A 296 -2.56 -0.34 -8.77
CA GLY A 296 -2.29 -0.23 -10.20
C GLY A 296 -2.51 1.17 -10.73
N GLU A 297 -2.11 1.40 -11.98
CA GLU A 297 -2.26 2.67 -12.69
C GLU A 297 -2.68 2.38 -14.14
N GLY A 298 -3.45 3.27 -14.77
CA GLY A 298 -3.81 3.16 -16.18
C GLY A 298 -3.38 4.39 -16.95
N HIS A 299 -2.86 4.21 -18.16
CA HIS A 299 -2.22 5.25 -18.97
C HIS A 299 -2.81 5.31 -20.38
N ALA A 300 -3.04 6.51 -20.89
CA ALA A 300 -3.61 6.76 -22.21
C ALA A 300 -3.25 8.15 -22.75
N TYR A 301 -2.21 8.23 -23.58
CA TYR A 301 -1.79 9.47 -24.25
C TYR A 301 -2.38 9.61 -25.66
N TYR A 302 -2.30 10.81 -26.23
CA TYR A 302 -2.72 11.19 -27.59
C TYR A 302 -4.18 10.86 -27.96
N ASP A 303 -4.45 9.65 -28.45
CA ASP A 303 -5.78 9.18 -28.86
C ASP A 303 -6.16 7.80 -28.28
N ALA A 304 -5.32 7.27 -27.39
CA ALA A 304 -5.51 5.99 -26.76
C ALA A 304 -6.57 5.99 -25.65
N THR A 305 -6.94 4.80 -25.18
CA THR A 305 -7.75 4.61 -23.97
C THR A 305 -7.20 3.49 -23.08
N ALA A 306 -7.24 3.74 -21.77
CA ALA A 306 -6.85 2.83 -20.72
C ALA A 306 -8.03 1.96 -20.25
N ALA A 307 -7.72 0.73 -19.85
CA ALA A 307 -8.59 -0.14 -19.08
C ALA A 307 -7.78 -0.89 -18.02
N PHE A 308 -8.43 -1.26 -16.91
CA PHE A 308 -7.80 -1.90 -15.77
C PHE A 308 -8.85 -2.72 -15.01
N GLU A 309 -8.49 -3.90 -14.52
CA GLU A 309 -9.36 -4.70 -13.65
C GLU A 309 -8.54 -5.35 -12.53
N TYR A 310 -8.99 -5.17 -11.29
CA TYR A 310 -8.55 -5.89 -10.10
C TYR A 310 -9.67 -6.87 -9.74
N SER A 311 -9.50 -8.14 -10.12
CA SER A 311 -10.54 -9.17 -10.14
C SER A 311 -10.48 -10.08 -8.89
N THR A 312 -11.03 -11.30 -8.95
CA THR A 312 -11.59 -12.03 -7.79
C THR A 312 -10.71 -12.35 -6.57
N THR A 313 -9.41 -12.06 -6.56
CA THR A 313 -8.47 -12.37 -5.46
C THR A 313 -7.46 -11.25 -5.29
N LEU A 314 -7.13 -10.88 -4.03
CA LEU A 314 -6.03 -9.95 -3.77
C LEU A 314 -4.74 -10.51 -4.41
N SER A 315 -3.99 -9.66 -5.12
CA SER A 315 -2.86 -10.12 -5.94
C SER A 315 -1.57 -9.41 -5.54
N SER A 316 -1.42 -9.09 -4.26
CA SER A 316 -0.40 -8.16 -3.77
C SER A 316 0.29 -8.61 -2.49
N THR A 317 1.43 -7.97 -2.19
CA THR A 317 2.33 -8.28 -1.09
C THR A 317 2.77 -6.96 -0.44
N TRP A 318 2.35 -6.75 0.81
CA TRP A 318 2.54 -5.49 1.54
C TRP A 318 3.80 -5.55 2.39
N GLY A 319 4.54 -4.44 2.45
CA GLY A 319 5.51 -4.24 3.52
C GLY A 319 4.79 -4.00 4.86
N ILE A 320 5.24 -4.68 5.92
CA ILE A 320 4.63 -4.53 7.26
C ILE A 320 5.33 -3.43 8.04
N ALA A 321 4.59 -2.43 8.51
CA ALA A 321 5.14 -1.46 9.45
C ALA A 321 5.18 -2.05 10.86
N THR A 322 6.30 -1.85 11.54
CA THR A 322 6.60 -2.34 12.89
C THR A 322 7.16 -1.22 13.77
N SER A 323 6.89 -1.27 15.07
CA SER A 323 7.42 -0.32 16.04
C SER A 323 7.74 -0.95 17.40
N ILE A 324 8.76 -0.41 18.06
CA ILE A 324 9.25 -0.75 19.42
C ILE A 324 8.79 0.26 20.49
N ASP A 325 8.04 1.28 20.08
CA ASP A 325 7.60 2.40 20.92
C ASP A 325 6.21 2.95 20.57
N GLY A 326 5.61 2.53 19.44
CA GLY A 326 4.33 2.98 18.89
C GLY A 326 4.35 4.38 18.27
N LYS A 327 5.50 5.06 18.26
CA LYS A 327 5.68 6.42 17.75
C LYS A 327 6.50 6.45 16.46
N TYR A 328 7.61 5.70 16.43
CA TYR A 328 8.48 5.57 15.29
C TYR A 328 8.33 4.18 14.66
N TRP A 329 8.03 4.18 13.36
CA TRP A 329 7.64 2.98 12.60
C TRP A 329 8.62 2.70 11.48
N SER A 330 9.04 1.44 11.33
CA SER A 330 9.89 0.96 10.23
C SER A 330 9.18 -0.14 9.45
N ILE A 331 9.28 -0.13 8.13
CA ILE A 331 8.76 -1.21 7.30
C ILE A 331 9.77 -2.36 7.31
N LYS A 332 9.34 -3.54 7.77
CA LYS A 332 10.16 -4.73 8.04
C LYS A 332 9.37 -6.00 7.70
N GLY A 333 9.95 -6.85 6.85
CA GLY A 333 9.28 -8.03 6.32
C GLY A 333 8.08 -7.68 5.44
N LYS A 334 7.41 -8.73 4.94
CA LYS A 334 6.32 -8.64 3.95
C LYS A 334 5.27 -9.71 4.22
N ILE A 335 4.02 -9.48 3.84
CA ILE A 335 3.03 -10.55 3.70
C ILE A 335 2.19 -10.39 2.44
N SER A 336 2.00 -11.50 1.73
CA SER A 336 1.12 -11.63 0.58
C SER A 336 -0.31 -11.84 1.05
N ARG A 337 -1.21 -10.94 0.67
CA ARG A 337 -2.65 -11.25 0.75
C ARG A 337 -3.09 -11.76 -0.59
N LYS A 338 -3.34 -13.07 -0.64
CA LYS A 338 -3.95 -13.79 -1.76
C LYS A 338 -5.34 -14.33 -1.37
N THR A 339 -6.01 -13.66 -0.43
CA THR A 339 -7.40 -13.93 -0.03
C THR A 339 -8.38 -13.62 -1.17
N SER A 340 -9.41 -14.44 -1.36
CA SER A 340 -10.44 -14.15 -2.36
C SER A 340 -11.32 -12.95 -1.96
N MET A 341 -11.48 -12.01 -2.88
CA MET A 341 -12.47 -10.92 -2.80
C MET A 341 -13.83 -11.37 -3.32
N GLY A 342 -13.87 -12.42 -4.15
CA GLY A 342 -15.07 -12.96 -4.79
C GLY A 342 -15.79 -11.99 -5.74
N ARG A 343 -15.16 -10.86 -6.08
CA ARG A 343 -15.70 -9.73 -6.84
C ARG A 343 -14.60 -9.12 -7.70
N ALA A 344 -14.99 -8.40 -8.75
CA ALA A 344 -14.07 -7.65 -9.59
C ALA A 344 -14.41 -6.15 -9.55
N THR A 345 -13.39 -5.30 -9.69
CA THR A 345 -13.54 -3.85 -9.81
C THR A 345 -12.52 -3.27 -10.78
N GLY A 346 -12.89 -2.27 -11.56
CA GLY A 346 -12.05 -1.77 -12.65
C GLY A 346 -12.68 -0.63 -13.44
N PHE A 347 -12.05 -0.29 -14.57
CA PHE A 347 -12.55 0.68 -15.54
C PHE A 347 -12.13 0.31 -16.97
N THR A 348 -12.77 0.94 -17.95
CA THR A 348 -12.43 0.77 -19.37
C THR A 348 -12.75 2.03 -20.17
N GLY A 349 -12.08 2.23 -21.30
CA GLY A 349 -12.34 3.36 -22.21
C GLY A 349 -11.95 4.73 -21.66
N LYS A 350 -10.96 4.81 -20.77
CA LYS A 350 -10.51 6.09 -20.17
C LYS A 350 -9.42 6.76 -21.01
N GLY A 351 -9.73 7.94 -21.56
CA GLY A 351 -8.82 8.71 -22.42
C GLY A 351 -9.62 9.68 -23.31
N PRO A 352 -8.96 10.44 -24.20
CA PRO A 352 -7.51 10.57 -24.33
C PRO A 352 -6.88 11.42 -23.21
N TYR A 353 -5.55 11.47 -23.17
CA TYR A 353 -4.74 12.24 -22.20
C TYR A 353 -5.18 12.02 -20.75
N TRP A 354 -5.35 10.75 -20.37
CA TRP A 354 -5.78 10.35 -19.04
C TRP A 354 -4.80 9.34 -18.47
N ALA A 355 -4.25 9.62 -17.29
CA ALA A 355 -3.58 8.60 -16.50
C ALA A 355 -3.77 8.85 -15.00
N GLN A 356 -4.29 7.85 -14.28
CA GLN A 356 -4.54 7.93 -12.85
C GLN A 356 -4.30 6.58 -12.17
N GLN A 357 -3.98 6.66 -10.88
CA GLN A 357 -3.93 5.50 -10.00
C GLN A 357 -5.30 4.87 -9.81
N PHE A 358 -5.33 3.55 -9.65
CA PHE A 358 -6.51 2.78 -9.26
C PHE A 358 -6.34 2.27 -7.83
N ARG A 359 -7.29 2.66 -6.96
CA ARG A 359 -7.27 2.36 -5.53
C ARG A 359 -8.43 1.45 -5.13
N VAL A 360 -8.19 0.50 -4.23
CA VAL A 360 -9.21 -0.42 -3.70
C VAL A 360 -9.27 -0.38 -2.17
N PRO A 361 -10.46 -0.52 -1.55
CA PRO A 361 -10.61 -0.45 -0.10
C PRO A 361 -10.09 -1.73 0.59
N ILE A 362 -8.98 -1.61 1.32
CA ILE A 362 -8.35 -2.65 2.12
C ILE A 362 -8.54 -2.34 3.60
N GLN A 363 -8.96 -3.32 4.40
CA GLN A 363 -8.98 -3.25 5.86
C GLN A 363 -7.58 -3.50 6.42
N TYR A 364 -7.14 -2.61 7.30
CA TYR A 364 -5.90 -2.69 8.06
C TYR A 364 -6.19 -2.79 9.55
N GLN A 365 -5.30 -3.45 10.28
CA GLN A 365 -5.28 -3.48 11.75
C GLN A 365 -3.98 -2.89 12.28
N GLU A 366 -4.10 -2.05 13.29
CA GLU A 366 -3.00 -1.74 14.22
C GLU A 366 -3.07 -2.75 15.36
N ARG A 367 -1.93 -3.33 15.73
CA ARG A 367 -1.83 -4.40 16.73
C ARG A 367 -0.79 -4.11 17.79
N ASP A 368 -1.04 -4.67 18.97
CA ASP A 368 -0.16 -4.69 20.13
C ASP A 368 0.28 -6.13 20.40
N HIS A 369 1.60 -6.31 20.47
CA HIS A 369 2.30 -7.53 20.82
C HIS A 369 2.88 -7.34 22.23
N GLU A 370 2.15 -7.80 23.24
CA GLU A 370 2.56 -7.75 24.64
C GLU A 370 3.57 -8.86 24.92
N LEU A 371 4.82 -8.49 25.18
CA LEU A 371 5.92 -9.40 25.46
C LEU A 371 6.13 -9.54 26.97
N LEU A 372 5.63 -10.65 27.52
CA LEU A 372 5.83 -11.04 28.92
C LEU A 372 7.18 -11.74 29.09
N CYS A 373 8.22 -10.96 29.34
CA CYS A 373 9.60 -11.42 29.48
C CYS A 373 9.93 -11.85 30.93
N PRO A 374 11.06 -12.57 31.14
CA PRO A 374 11.51 -12.99 32.47
C PRO A 374 11.59 -11.84 33.49
N ASN A 375 11.47 -12.20 34.78
CA ASN A 375 11.31 -11.25 35.90
C ASN A 375 10.03 -10.38 35.84
N ASN A 376 8.99 -10.86 35.16
CA ASN A 376 7.71 -10.16 34.94
C ASN A 376 7.87 -8.80 34.24
N ARG A 377 8.91 -8.63 33.40
CA ARG A 377 9.07 -7.42 32.58
C ARG A 377 8.12 -7.52 31.38
N ILE A 378 7.11 -6.66 31.35
CA ILE A 378 6.23 -6.48 30.19
C ILE A 378 6.79 -5.34 29.34
N VAL A 379 6.85 -5.55 28.02
CA VAL A 379 7.07 -4.51 27.01
C VAL A 379 6.11 -4.71 25.84
N HIS A 380 5.85 -3.67 25.07
CA HIS A 380 4.92 -3.70 23.93
C HIS A 380 5.65 -3.36 22.62
N ASN A 381 5.50 -4.24 21.63
CA ASN A 381 5.82 -3.96 20.23
C ASN A 381 4.50 -3.81 19.45
N TYR A 382 4.56 -3.16 18.30
CA TYR A 382 3.37 -2.85 17.51
C TYR A 382 3.57 -3.19 16.03
N SER A 383 2.49 -3.57 15.34
CA SER A 383 2.48 -3.79 13.89
C SER A 383 1.24 -3.17 13.22
N ILE A 384 1.37 -2.80 11.94
CA ILE A 384 0.25 -2.45 11.08
C ILE A 384 0.20 -3.44 9.92
N VAL A 385 -0.89 -4.22 9.85
CA VAL A 385 -1.04 -5.33 8.90
C VAL A 385 -2.28 -5.17 8.00
N PRO A 386 -2.21 -5.49 6.70
CA PRO A 386 -3.39 -5.65 5.84
C PRO A 386 -4.13 -6.94 6.22
N ILE A 387 -5.45 -6.93 6.14
CA ILE A 387 -6.29 -8.10 6.45
C ILE A 387 -7.03 -8.60 5.21
N LYS A 388 -7.94 -7.78 4.66
CA LYS A 388 -8.86 -8.20 3.58
C LYS A 388 -9.38 -7.01 2.79
N TYR A 389 -9.85 -7.25 1.57
CA TYR A 389 -10.71 -6.31 0.85
C TYR A 389 -12.04 -6.14 1.60
N LEU A 390 -12.44 -4.90 1.85
CA LEU A 390 -13.66 -4.59 2.61
C LEU A 390 -14.23 -3.25 2.16
N VAL A 391 -15.35 -3.25 1.42
CA VAL A 391 -16.03 -2.02 1.01
C VAL A 391 -16.86 -1.47 2.18
N PRO A 392 -16.61 -0.25 2.69
CA PRO A 392 -17.42 0.32 3.76
C PRO A 392 -18.83 0.68 3.26
N ALA A 393 -19.82 0.66 4.16
CA ALA A 393 -21.21 0.93 3.80
C ALA A 393 -21.39 2.33 3.18
N GLY A 394 -21.93 2.39 1.95
CA GLY A 394 -22.15 3.64 1.22
C GLY A 394 -20.90 4.27 0.58
N LYS A 395 -19.74 3.61 0.65
CA LYS A 395 -18.50 4.03 -0.04
C LYS A 395 -18.33 3.24 -1.36
N PRO A 396 -17.55 3.74 -2.34
CA PRO A 396 -17.39 3.08 -3.63
C PRO A 396 -16.48 1.84 -3.56
N VAL A 397 -16.68 0.88 -4.47
CA VAL A 397 -15.93 -0.39 -4.54
C VAL A 397 -14.46 -0.24 -4.98
N SER A 398 -14.10 0.94 -5.47
CA SER A 398 -12.77 1.41 -5.85
C SER A 398 -12.78 2.93 -5.93
N ALA A 399 -11.61 3.56 -6.06
CA ALA A 399 -11.45 4.98 -6.31
C ALA A 399 -10.33 5.22 -7.32
N PHE A 400 -10.32 6.40 -7.95
CA PHE A 400 -9.12 6.91 -8.60
C PHE A 400 -8.25 7.64 -7.57
N GLY A 401 -6.93 7.50 -7.67
CA GLY A 401 -5.97 8.26 -6.89
C GLY A 401 -5.42 9.46 -7.66
N SER A 402 -4.17 9.82 -7.37
CA SER A 402 -3.46 10.94 -7.99
C SER A 402 -3.32 10.78 -9.51
N ASP A 403 -3.12 11.92 -10.20
CA ASP A 403 -2.77 11.98 -11.62
C ASP A 403 -1.31 11.53 -11.82
N VAL A 404 -1.08 10.67 -12.81
CA VAL A 404 0.25 10.12 -13.15
C VAL A 404 0.63 10.34 -14.62
N SER A 405 -0.05 11.26 -15.31
CA SER A 405 0.20 11.62 -16.72
C SER A 405 1.59 12.23 -16.98
N SER A 406 2.33 12.59 -15.92
CA SER A 406 3.76 12.95 -15.98
C SER A 406 4.69 11.82 -16.44
N HIS A 407 4.23 10.57 -16.37
CA HIS A 407 4.97 9.38 -16.84
C HIS A 407 4.67 9.04 -18.31
N ASP A 408 3.76 9.76 -18.97
CA ASP A 408 3.40 9.59 -20.38
C ASP A 408 4.02 10.66 -21.31
N GLY A 409 3.86 10.45 -22.61
CA GLY A 409 4.17 11.41 -23.65
C GLY A 409 5.66 11.59 -23.94
N TYR A 410 5.96 12.46 -24.92
CA TYR A 410 7.30 12.62 -25.51
C TYR A 410 8.45 12.79 -24.49
N ASN A 411 8.23 13.52 -23.40
CA ASN A 411 9.27 13.78 -22.40
C ASN A 411 9.56 12.55 -21.54
N ALA A 412 8.58 11.70 -21.23
CA ALA A 412 8.82 10.44 -20.55
C ALA A 412 9.36 9.38 -21.53
N TYR A 413 8.74 9.28 -22.71
CA TYR A 413 9.18 8.41 -23.80
C TYR A 413 10.65 8.61 -24.16
N SER A 414 11.09 9.85 -24.41
CA SER A 414 12.48 10.14 -24.82
C SER A 414 13.50 9.74 -23.76
N ARG A 415 13.15 9.83 -22.46
CA ARG A 415 13.98 9.43 -21.32
C ARG A 415 13.92 7.94 -20.98
N SER A 416 12.91 7.20 -21.44
CA SER A 416 12.76 5.77 -21.11
C SER A 416 13.86 4.90 -21.74
N ASN A 417 14.13 3.73 -21.16
CA ASN A 417 15.10 2.80 -21.74
C ASN A 417 14.62 2.32 -23.11
N SER A 418 15.41 2.55 -24.16
CA SER A 418 15.04 2.20 -25.54
C SER A 418 14.86 0.70 -25.76
N SER A 419 15.45 -0.15 -24.92
CA SER A 419 15.21 -1.60 -24.95
C SER A 419 13.87 -2.03 -24.35
N TYR A 420 13.10 -1.11 -23.74
CA TYR A 420 11.79 -1.39 -23.14
C TYR A 420 10.61 -0.91 -23.99
N ARG A 421 10.88 -0.20 -25.11
CA ARG A 421 9.87 0.41 -25.99
C ARG A 421 9.35 -0.57 -27.03
N ALA A 422 8.09 -0.41 -27.42
CA ALA A 422 7.45 -1.09 -28.54
C ALA A 422 6.37 -0.20 -29.18
N VAL A 423 6.03 -0.46 -30.44
CA VAL A 423 4.96 0.25 -31.15
C VAL A 423 3.65 -0.53 -31.04
N LEU A 424 2.56 0.13 -30.67
CA LEU A 424 1.22 -0.40 -30.71
C LEU A 424 0.50 0.09 -31.98
N SER A 425 0.16 -0.84 -32.87
CA SER A 425 -0.57 -0.52 -34.10
C SER A 425 -1.94 0.10 -33.83
N ARG A 426 -2.36 1.03 -34.70
CA ARG A 426 -3.66 1.73 -34.63
C ARG A 426 -4.84 0.77 -34.51
N GLY A 427 -5.78 1.09 -33.62
CA GLY A 427 -6.97 0.28 -33.32
C GLY A 427 -6.69 -1.03 -32.57
N MET A 428 -5.43 -1.34 -32.24
CA MET A 428 -5.05 -2.51 -31.46
C MET A 428 -4.91 -2.15 -29.98
N TYR A 429 -4.91 -3.17 -29.13
CA TYR A 429 -4.63 -3.04 -27.70
C TYR A 429 -3.41 -3.87 -27.30
N TYR A 430 -2.73 -3.44 -26.25
CA TYR A 430 -1.76 -4.24 -25.50
C TYR A 430 -2.26 -4.46 -24.07
N THR A 431 -1.80 -5.51 -23.40
CA THR A 431 -2.30 -5.88 -22.06
C THR A 431 -1.23 -6.61 -21.27
N VAL A 432 -1.04 -6.21 -20.03
CA VAL A 432 -0.23 -6.89 -19.02
C VAL A 432 -1.20 -7.61 -18.08
N ASN A 433 -1.13 -8.94 -18.07
CA ASN A 433 -2.00 -9.84 -17.29
C ASN A 433 -1.24 -11.11 -16.83
N ALA A 434 0.09 -11.01 -16.62
CA ALA A 434 0.94 -12.13 -16.25
C ALA A 434 2.32 -11.68 -15.73
N GLY A 435 2.83 -12.35 -14.69
CA GLY A 435 4.27 -12.44 -14.38
C GLY A 435 5.00 -11.14 -14.08
N THR A 436 4.27 -10.10 -13.69
CA THR A 436 4.76 -8.71 -13.59
C THR A 436 4.34 -8.14 -12.25
N SER A 437 5.31 -7.69 -11.44
CA SER A 437 5.04 -7.11 -10.13
C SER A 437 5.45 -5.63 -10.09
N VAL A 438 4.57 -4.77 -9.58
CA VAL A 438 4.83 -3.33 -9.41
C VAL A 438 4.89 -2.95 -7.94
N THR A 439 6.06 -2.52 -7.50
CA THR A 439 6.27 -1.85 -6.21
C THR A 439 5.78 -0.40 -6.26
N TYR A 440 4.74 -0.09 -5.48
CA TYR A 440 4.32 1.26 -5.11
C TYR A 440 4.88 1.57 -3.72
N SER A 441 5.78 2.54 -3.60
CA SER A 441 6.40 2.88 -2.31
C SER A 441 5.39 3.47 -1.31
N PHE A 442 4.43 4.28 -1.78
CA PHE A 442 3.46 4.98 -0.93
C PHE A 442 2.02 4.53 -1.23
N ALA A 443 1.82 3.21 -1.35
CA ALA A 443 0.57 2.62 -1.82
C ALA A 443 -0.66 3.00 -0.97
N VAL A 444 -0.46 3.18 0.33
CA VAL A 444 -1.47 3.63 1.28
C VAL A 444 -0.85 4.44 2.42
N LYS A 445 -1.64 5.33 3.03
CA LYS A 445 -1.35 5.93 4.33
C LYS A 445 -2.42 5.52 5.33
N VAL A 446 -2.03 4.91 6.44
CA VAL A 446 -2.93 4.31 7.42
C VAL A 446 -2.33 4.42 8.82
N PHE A 447 -3.12 4.83 9.81
CA PHE A 447 -2.63 5.21 11.16
C PHE A 447 -1.45 6.22 11.10
N ASN A 448 -1.49 7.13 10.12
CA ASN A 448 -0.44 8.08 9.73
C ASN A 448 0.88 7.49 9.19
N VAL A 449 1.02 6.15 9.13
CA VAL A 449 2.16 5.45 8.53
C VAL A 449 1.87 5.15 7.05
N GLU A 450 2.84 5.40 6.19
CA GLU A 450 2.81 5.10 4.76
C GLU A 450 3.39 3.70 4.52
N LEU A 451 2.72 2.87 3.72
CA LEU A 451 3.10 1.48 3.47
C LEU A 451 3.37 1.23 1.97
N SER A 452 4.35 0.37 1.69
CA SER A 452 4.60 -0.14 0.34
C SER A 452 3.66 -1.28 -0.05
N LEU A 453 3.49 -1.45 -1.35
CA LEU A 453 2.79 -2.58 -1.94
C LEU A 453 3.47 -3.04 -3.24
N ASP A 454 3.89 -4.30 -3.29
CA ASP A 454 4.13 -5.02 -4.54
C ASP A 454 2.79 -5.59 -5.04
N THR A 455 2.42 -5.38 -6.30
CA THR A 455 1.20 -5.99 -6.88
C THR A 455 1.50 -6.73 -8.18
N ASP A 456 1.08 -7.99 -8.25
CA ASP A 456 1.29 -8.92 -9.36
C ASP A 456 0.13 -8.87 -10.36
N PHE A 457 0.40 -8.71 -11.66
CA PHE A 457 -0.59 -8.92 -12.72
C PHE A 457 -0.70 -10.40 -13.09
N ASN A 458 -1.94 -10.85 -13.31
CA ASN A 458 -2.31 -12.22 -13.67
C ASN A 458 -3.65 -12.19 -14.47
N SER A 459 -4.23 -13.32 -14.86
CA SER A 459 -5.49 -13.31 -15.63
C SER A 459 -6.70 -12.73 -14.86
N ASN A 460 -6.56 -12.51 -13.55
CA ASN A 460 -7.50 -11.84 -12.66
C ASN A 460 -6.99 -10.45 -12.18
N HIS A 461 -5.89 -9.93 -12.73
CA HIS A 461 -5.44 -8.56 -12.49
C HIS A 461 -4.69 -8.04 -13.71
N PHE A 462 -5.26 -7.07 -14.45
CA PHE A 462 -4.66 -6.58 -15.70
C PHE A 462 -4.65 -5.07 -15.86
N GLN A 463 -3.65 -4.58 -16.59
CA GLN A 463 -3.58 -3.24 -17.18
C GLN A 463 -3.66 -3.37 -18.72
N LYS A 464 -4.45 -2.51 -19.38
CA LYS A 464 -4.63 -2.49 -20.85
C LYS A 464 -4.56 -1.07 -21.40
N ILE A 465 -3.84 -0.92 -22.52
CA ILE A 465 -3.83 0.30 -23.35
C ILE A 465 -4.39 -0.07 -24.72
N THR A 466 -5.30 0.74 -25.27
CA THR A 466 -5.87 0.58 -26.61
C THR A 466 -5.57 1.83 -27.43
N ALA A 467 -4.75 1.70 -28.48
CA ALA A 467 -4.42 2.80 -29.38
C ALA A 467 -5.64 3.21 -30.21
N GLY A 468 -5.79 4.50 -30.50
CA GLY A 468 -6.85 4.98 -31.37
C GLY A 468 -6.54 4.77 -32.86
N ASN A 469 -7.18 5.57 -33.72
CA ASN A 469 -7.07 5.48 -35.18
C ASN A 469 -6.41 6.73 -35.81
N GLY A 470 -5.76 7.56 -34.98
CA GLY A 470 -5.10 8.79 -35.37
C GLY A 470 -3.93 8.59 -36.33
N ALA A 471 -3.44 9.69 -36.90
CA ALA A 471 -2.46 9.64 -37.99
C ALA A 471 -1.00 9.44 -37.53
N GLN A 472 -0.76 9.32 -36.22
CA GLN A 472 0.58 9.16 -35.62
C GLN A 472 0.92 7.68 -35.40
N GLU A 473 2.14 7.39 -34.96
CA GLU A 473 2.52 6.11 -34.36
C GLU A 473 2.14 6.15 -32.88
N HIS A 474 1.87 5.01 -32.25
CA HIS A 474 1.63 4.95 -30.80
C HIS A 474 2.73 4.14 -30.14
N ASP A 475 3.50 4.80 -29.28
CA ASP A 475 4.61 4.22 -28.55
C ASP A 475 4.12 3.75 -27.17
N ILE A 476 4.50 2.53 -26.79
CA ILE A 476 4.32 2.01 -25.43
C ILE A 476 5.66 1.54 -24.86
N TRP A 477 5.86 1.67 -23.55
CA TRP A 477 7.04 1.14 -22.88
C TRP A 477 6.72 0.73 -21.45
N GLY A 478 7.53 -0.19 -20.91
CA GLY A 478 7.47 -0.55 -19.51
C GLY A 478 8.28 0.42 -18.64
N ALA A 479 7.81 0.64 -17.41
CA ALA A 479 8.55 1.35 -16.36
C ALA A 479 9.86 0.64 -16.00
N LYS A 480 9.77 -0.66 -15.67
CA LYS A 480 10.85 -1.45 -15.03
C LYS A 480 11.57 -2.42 -15.98
N GLY A 481 11.02 -2.65 -17.16
CA GLY A 481 11.54 -3.65 -18.10
C GLY A 481 10.79 -3.67 -19.44
N PRO A 482 11.13 -4.60 -20.35
CA PRO A 482 10.49 -4.67 -21.65
C PRO A 482 9.04 -5.14 -21.56
N VAL A 483 8.15 -4.53 -22.37
CA VAL A 483 6.69 -4.80 -22.34
C VAL A 483 6.32 -6.27 -22.53
N TRP A 484 7.16 -7.05 -23.22
CA TRP A 484 6.98 -8.49 -23.46
C TRP A 484 7.56 -9.41 -22.37
N SER A 485 8.00 -8.85 -21.24
CA SER A 485 8.62 -9.63 -20.14
C SER A 485 8.20 -9.13 -18.76
N ASN A 486 8.80 -8.05 -18.25
CA ASN A 486 8.40 -7.45 -16.97
C ASN A 486 8.38 -5.92 -17.07
N PRO A 487 7.38 -5.31 -17.74
CA PRO A 487 7.22 -3.86 -17.77
C PRO A 487 7.02 -3.20 -16.40
N GLY A 488 6.45 -3.93 -15.44
CA GLY A 488 5.73 -3.28 -14.35
C GLY A 488 4.50 -2.55 -14.92
N VAL A 489 4.51 -1.22 -14.93
CA VAL A 489 3.46 -0.36 -15.52
C VAL A 489 3.76 -0.12 -17.01
N LEU A 490 2.74 -0.18 -17.87
CA LEU A 490 2.80 0.35 -19.24
C LEU A 490 2.54 1.87 -19.24
N TYR A 491 3.38 2.60 -19.96
CA TYR A 491 3.22 4.02 -20.29
C TYR A 491 3.00 4.21 -21.81
N SER A 492 2.61 5.42 -22.21
CA SER A 492 1.94 5.72 -23.49
C SER A 492 2.43 7.04 -24.12
N TYR A 493 2.59 7.09 -25.46
CA TYR A 493 2.86 8.31 -26.26
C TYR A 493 2.17 8.22 -27.63
#